data_AF-A0A1E4G6W4-F1
#
_entry.id   AF-A0A1E4G6W4-F1
#
_cell.length_a   1.000
_cell.length_b   1.000
_cell.length_c   1.000
_cell.angle_alpha   90.00
_cell.angle_beta   90.00
_cell.angle_gamma   90.00
#
_symmetry.space_group_name_H-M   'P 1'
#
loop_
_entity.id
_entity.type
_entity.pdbx_description
1 polymer ?
#
loop_
_entity_poly.entity_id
_entity_poly.type
_entity_poly.pdbx_seq_one_letter_code
_entity_poly.pdbx_strand_id
1 'polypeptide(L)'
;MARDPWFDGQGIDLLRDDFIEGHPRWQRYIADGQITAAEILEQENCIIGMLEKLEPDLNDQQHASLTKILLEYEVLINMALVHYPSMMDADRYYKLNQPIEEE
;
A
#
# COMPACT_ATOMS: atom_id res chain seq x y z
N MET A 1 -25.63 -12.11 8.96
CA MET A 1 -24.33 -12.17 9.67
C MET A 1 -23.96 -10.74 10.04
N ALA A 2 -23.43 -10.51 11.24
CA ALA A 2 -22.93 -9.19 11.61
C ALA A 2 -21.76 -8.83 10.68
N ARG A 3 -21.69 -7.59 10.22
CA ARG A 3 -20.56 -7.11 9.43
C ARG A 3 -19.34 -7.03 10.34
N ASP A 4 -18.22 -7.59 9.91
CA ASP A 4 -16.97 -7.39 10.62
C ASP A 4 -16.57 -5.91 10.51
N PRO A 5 -16.37 -5.22 11.65
CA PRO A 5 -15.93 -3.85 11.65
C PRO A 5 -14.51 -3.76 11.08
N TRP A 6 -14.22 -2.68 10.38
CA TRP A 6 -12.90 -2.47 9.74
C TRP A 6 -11.77 -2.22 10.76
N PHE A 7 -12.12 -2.01 12.03
CA PHE A 7 -11.20 -1.73 13.11
C PHE A 7 -11.60 -2.59 14.32
N ASP A 8 -10.63 -3.30 14.89
CA ASP A 8 -10.79 -4.15 16.07
C ASP A 8 -10.59 -3.39 17.40
N GLY A 9 -10.23 -2.11 17.32
CA GLY A 9 -9.97 -1.25 18.47
C GLY A 9 -8.55 -1.35 19.06
N GLN A 10 -7.64 -2.12 18.43
CA GLN A 10 -6.23 -2.20 18.82
C GLN A 10 -5.29 -1.43 17.88
N GLY A 11 -5.79 -0.91 16.75
CA GLY A 11 -5.05 -0.06 15.83
C GLY A 11 -5.80 0.18 14.51
N ILE A 12 -5.06 0.60 13.47
CA ILE A 12 -5.50 0.54 12.06
C ILE A 12 -5.22 -0.87 11.54
N ASP A 13 -5.71 -1.91 12.23
CA ASP A 13 -5.60 -3.28 11.73
C ASP A 13 -6.84 -3.64 10.94
N LEU A 14 -6.79 -3.18 9.70
CA LEU A 14 -7.74 -3.47 8.64
C LEU A 14 -7.51 -4.91 8.15
N LEU A 15 -7.60 -5.92 9.03
CA LEU A 15 -7.23 -7.33 8.74
C LEU A 15 -5.95 -7.42 7.88
N ARG A 16 -5.00 -6.51 8.15
CA ARG A 16 -3.96 -6.13 7.18
C ARG A 16 -3.00 -7.28 6.98
N ASP A 17 -2.61 -7.92 8.07
CA ASP A 17 -1.62 -8.99 8.08
C ASP A 17 -2.16 -10.21 7.33
N ASP A 18 -3.38 -10.66 7.65
CA ASP A 18 -4.04 -11.77 6.95
C ASP A 18 -4.22 -11.48 5.45
N PHE A 19 -4.62 -10.25 5.11
CA PHE A 19 -4.79 -9.85 3.72
C PHE A 19 -3.45 -9.88 2.98
N ILE A 20 -2.41 -9.25 3.53
CA ILE A 20 -1.09 -9.14 2.89
C ILE A 20 -0.40 -10.50 2.80
N GLU A 21 -0.39 -11.29 3.87
CA GLU A 21 0.23 -12.62 3.89
C GLU A 21 -0.40 -13.54 2.84
N GLY A 22 -1.72 -13.50 2.69
CA GLY A 22 -2.45 -14.29 1.69
C GLY A 22 -2.49 -13.70 0.28
N HIS A 23 -2.10 -12.43 0.06
CA HIS A 23 -2.35 -11.75 -1.21
C HIS A 23 -1.39 -12.23 -2.32
N PRO A 24 -1.89 -12.92 -3.37
CA PRO A 24 -1.02 -13.58 -4.36
C PRO A 24 -0.10 -12.61 -5.11
N ARG A 25 -0.58 -11.39 -5.39
CA ARG A 25 0.25 -10.38 -6.06
C ARG A 25 1.29 -9.78 -5.12
N TRP A 26 0.98 -9.65 -3.83
CA TRP A 26 1.98 -9.18 -2.85
C TRP A 26 3.13 -10.18 -2.77
N GLN A 27 2.82 -11.47 -2.62
CA GLN A 27 3.82 -12.54 -2.63
C GLN A 27 4.69 -12.51 -3.89
N ARG A 28 4.11 -12.19 -5.05
CA ARG A 28 4.87 -11.99 -6.30
C ARG A 28 5.75 -10.74 -6.26
N TYR A 29 5.22 -9.59 -5.85
CA TYR A 29 5.94 -8.31 -5.82
C TYR A 29 7.15 -8.30 -4.89
N ILE A 30 7.14 -9.13 -3.84
CA ILE A 30 8.26 -9.23 -2.89
C ILE A 30 9.22 -10.37 -3.21
N ALA A 31 8.90 -11.25 -4.16
CA ALA A 31 9.62 -12.50 -4.38
C ALA A 31 11.09 -12.30 -4.79
N ASP A 32 11.37 -11.23 -5.53
CA ASP A 32 12.72 -10.84 -5.98
C ASP A 32 13.35 -9.73 -5.12
N GLY A 33 12.63 -9.28 -4.07
CA GLY A 33 13.07 -8.22 -3.18
C GLY A 33 13.03 -6.82 -3.80
N GLN A 34 12.47 -6.65 -5.00
CA GLN A 34 12.42 -5.36 -5.69
C GLN A 34 11.05 -5.12 -6.33
N ILE A 35 10.32 -4.14 -5.81
CA ILE A 35 9.08 -3.67 -6.46
C ILE A 35 9.43 -2.74 -7.63
N THR A 36 8.99 -3.10 -8.83
CA THR A 36 9.19 -2.33 -10.04
C THR A 36 8.08 -1.30 -10.29
N ALA A 37 8.37 -0.29 -11.11
CA ALA A 37 7.36 0.68 -11.53
C ALA A 37 6.17 0.02 -12.26
N ALA A 38 6.42 -1.05 -13.02
CA ALA A 38 5.36 -1.80 -13.70
C ALA A 38 4.41 -2.50 -12.72
N GLU A 39 4.93 -3.03 -11.61
CA GLU A 39 4.13 -3.68 -10.57
C GLU A 39 3.31 -2.69 -9.75
N ILE A 40 3.86 -1.48 -9.54
CA ILE A 40 3.10 -0.36 -8.96
C ILE A 40 1.93 0.00 -9.87
N LEU A 41 2.18 0.20 -11.17
CA LEU A 41 1.12 0.48 -12.16
C LEU A 41 0.08 -0.65 -12.24
N GLU A 42 0.52 -1.91 -12.12
CA GLU A 42 -0.41 -3.05 -12.07
C GLU A 42 -1.32 -2.98 -10.84
N GLN A 43 -0.78 -2.61 -9.68
CA GLN A 43 -1.56 -2.42 -8.46
C GLN A 43 -2.52 -1.23 -8.56
N GLU A 44 -2.08 -0.10 -9.12
CA GLU A 44 -2.93 1.06 -9.38
C GLU A 44 -4.11 0.72 -10.28
N ASN A 45 -3.86 0.04 -11.41
CA ASN A 45 -4.91 -0.42 -12.32
C ASN A 45 -5.91 -1.35 -11.64
N CYS A 46 -5.45 -2.19 -10.71
CA CYS A 46 -6.36 -3.02 -9.93
C CYS A 46 -7.27 -2.20 -9.01
N ILE A 47 -6.75 -1.15 -8.36
CA ILE A 47 -7.55 -0.25 -7.53
C ILE A 47 -8.57 0.50 -8.38
N ILE A 48 -8.14 1.05 -9.51
CA ILE A 48 -9.02 1.74 -10.48
C ILE A 48 -10.17 0.81 -10.89
N GLY A 49 -9.86 -0.43 -11.31
CA GLY A 49 -10.88 -1.39 -11.71
C GLY A 49 -11.82 -1.84 -10.59
N MET A 50 -11.43 -1.71 -9.32
CA MET A 50 -12.33 -1.90 -8.17
C MET A 50 -13.23 -0.68 -7.95
N LEU A 51 -12.69 0.53 -8.07
CA LEU A 51 -13.44 1.77 -7.91
C LEU A 51 -14.47 1.97 -9.03
N GLU A 52 -14.11 1.70 -10.29
CA GLU A 52 -15.04 1.77 -11.43
C GLU A 52 -16.26 0.86 -11.26
N LYS A 53 -16.08 -0.30 -10.60
CA LYS A 53 -17.18 -1.22 -10.31
C LYS A 53 -18.04 -0.78 -9.14
N LEU A 54 -17.43 -0.14 -8.14
CA LEU A 54 -18.10 0.29 -6.92
C LEU A 54 -18.85 1.61 -7.12
N GLU A 55 -18.28 2.54 -7.89
CA GLU A 55 -18.78 3.91 -8.06
C GLU A 55 -20.27 4.00 -8.44
N PRO A 56 -20.80 3.18 -9.38
CA PRO A 56 -22.23 3.23 -9.74
C PRO A 56 -23.19 2.84 -8.61
N ASP A 57 -22.73 2.08 -7.62
CA ASP A 57 -23.54 1.63 -6.48
C ASP A 57 -23.55 2.64 -5.32
N LEU A 58 -22.76 3.71 -5.41
CA LEU A 58 -22.67 4.74 -4.39
C LEU A 58 -23.64 5.87 -4.68
N ASN A 59 -24.33 6.33 -3.63
CA ASN A 59 -24.95 7.65 -3.69
C ASN A 59 -23.92 8.77 -3.50
N ASP A 60 -24.30 10.02 -3.82
CA ASP A 60 -23.41 11.19 -3.74
C ASP A 60 -22.69 11.33 -2.39
N GLN A 61 -23.39 11.07 -1.28
CA GLN A 61 -22.80 11.18 0.04
C GLN A 61 -21.76 10.07 0.31
N GLN A 62 -22.05 8.84 -0.10
CA GLN A 62 -21.13 7.71 0.00
C GLN A 62 -19.91 7.91 -0.89
N HIS A 63 -20.11 8.38 -2.11
CA HIS A 63 -19.06 8.72 -3.06
C HIS A 63 -18.11 9.78 -2.49
N ALA A 64 -18.66 10.90 -2.00
CA ALA A 64 -17.87 11.96 -1.40
C ALA A 64 -17.08 11.49 -0.17
N SER A 65 -17.71 10.67 0.69
CA SER A 65 -17.03 10.08 1.86
C SER A 65 -15.90 9.14 1.46
N LEU A 66 -16.14 8.24 0.49
CA LEU A 66 -15.11 7.31 0.01
C LEU A 66 -13.96 8.06 -0.66
N THR A 67 -14.27 9.04 -1.51
CA THR A 67 -13.28 9.91 -2.16
C THR A 67 -12.37 10.56 -1.13
N LYS A 68 -12.94 11.14 -0.07
CA LYS A 68 -12.15 11.75 1.01
C LYS A 68 -11.24 10.73 1.69
N ILE A 69 -11.74 9.52 1.98
CA ILE A 69 -10.95 8.46 2.60
C ILE A 69 -9.75 8.09 1.71
N LEU A 70 -9.98 7.90 0.40
CA LEU A 70 -8.91 7.56 -0.55
C LEU A 70 -7.84 8.65 -0.62
N LEU A 71 -8.23 9.93 -0.62
CA LEU A 71 -7.29 11.06 -0.62
C LEU A 71 -6.46 11.12 0.67
N GLU A 72 -7.05 10.85 1.84
CA GLU A 72 -6.30 10.77 3.10
C GLU A 72 -5.34 9.57 3.11
N TYR A 73 -5.71 8.43 2.51
CA TYR A 73 -4.81 7.29 2.31
C TYR A 73 -3.63 7.64 1.41
N GLU A 74 -3.86 8.38 0.33
CA GLU A 74 -2.80 8.87 -0.56
C GLU A 74 -1.83 9.80 0.19
N VAL A 75 -2.35 10.69 1.04
CA VAL A 75 -1.51 11.52 1.92
C VAL A 75 -0.67 10.66 2.86
N LEU A 76 -1.28 9.64 3.50
CA LEU A 76 -0.56 8.72 4.38
C LEU A 76 0.55 7.95 3.65
N ILE A 77 0.28 7.45 2.44
CA ILE A 77 1.28 6.74 1.62
C ILE A 77 2.44 7.68 1.28
N ASN A 78 2.15 8.91 0.84
CA ASN A 78 3.19 9.90 0.54
C ASN A 78 4.01 10.27 1.78
N MET A 79 3.37 10.44 2.95
CA MET A 79 4.08 10.63 4.21
C MET A 79 4.99 9.45 4.52
N ALA A 80 4.50 8.21 4.36
CA ALA A 80 5.28 7.01 4.58
C ALA A 80 6.47 6.93 3.62
N LEU A 81 6.30 7.21 2.33
CA LEU A 81 7.39 7.21 1.34
C LEU A 81 8.45 8.27 1.63
N VAL A 82 8.08 9.42 2.18
CA VAL A 82 9.03 10.46 2.62
C VAL A 82 9.73 10.07 3.93
N HIS A 83 9.02 9.40 4.84
CA HIS A 83 9.55 9.03 6.15
C HIS A 83 10.35 7.71 6.14
N TYR A 84 10.03 6.75 5.28
CA TYR A 84 10.70 5.44 5.21
C TYR A 84 12.20 5.53 4.89
N PRO A 85 12.67 6.46 4.02
CA PRO A 85 14.10 6.78 3.88
C PRO A 85 14.78 7.18 5.20
N SER A 86 14.03 7.63 6.20
CA SER A 86 14.52 7.98 7.54
C SER A 86 14.34 6.87 8.58
N MET A 87 13.68 5.76 8.25
CA MET A 87 13.47 4.60 9.15
C MET A 87 14.24 3.35 8.73
N MET A 88 14.65 3.20 7.47
CA MET A 88 15.71 2.25 7.11
C MET A 88 17.04 2.84 7.56
N ASP A 89 17.65 2.25 8.60
CA ASP A 89 18.95 2.65 9.15
C ASP A 89 19.89 3.16 8.06
N ALA A 90 20.40 4.38 8.22
CA ALA A 90 21.41 4.98 7.34
C ALA A 90 22.57 4.00 7.06
N ASP A 91 22.88 3.13 8.02
CA ASP A 91 23.86 2.05 7.91
C ASP A 91 23.56 1.02 6.80
N ARG A 92 22.29 0.72 6.51
CA ARG A 92 21.91 -0.29 5.51
C ARG A 92 21.98 0.27 4.08
N TYR A 93 21.68 1.56 3.91
CA TYR A 93 21.85 2.26 2.64
C TYR A 93 23.33 2.44 2.26
N TYR A 94 24.20 2.82 3.20
CA TYR A 94 25.65 2.91 2.95
C TYR A 94 26.30 1.56 2.65
N LYS A 95 25.83 0.46 3.27
CA LYS A 95 26.32 -0.90 2.99
C LYS A 95 25.89 -1.45 1.63
N LEU A 96 24.70 -1.09 1.15
CA LEU A 96 24.20 -1.53 -0.17
C LEU A 96 24.80 -0.72 -1.34
N ASN A 97 25.29 0.49 -1.08
CA ASN A 97 25.80 1.42 -2.10
C ASN A 97 27.31 1.76 -1.94
N GLN A 98 28.11 0.90 -1.30
CA GLN A 98 29.57 1.05 -1.38
C GLN A 98 30.02 0.83 -2.83
N PRO A 99 30.79 1.75 -3.44
CA PRO A 99 31.42 1.46 -4.73
C PRO A 99 32.32 0.24 -4.56
N ILE A 100 32.19 -0.72 -5.47
CA ILE A 100 33.11 -1.86 -5.55
C ILE A 100 34.49 -1.25 -5.77
N GLU A 101 35.38 -1.36 -4.79
CA GLU A 101 36.79 -1.07 -5.01
C GLU A 101 37.28 -2.14 -6.00
N GLU A 102 37.44 -1.74 -7.27
CA GLU A 102 38.11 -2.54 -8.27
C GLU A 102 39.58 -2.71 -7.83
N GLU A 103 39.96 -3.93 -7.45
CA GLU A 103 41.36 -4.34 -7.23
C GLU A 103 42.18 -4.32 -8.53
#